data_AF-A0A7V4A7V4-F1
#
_entry.id   AF-A0A7V4A7V4-F1
#
_cell.length_a   1.000
_cell.length_b   1.000
_cell.length_c   1.000
_cell.angle_alpha   90.00
_cell.angle_beta   90.00
_cell.angle_gamma   90.00
#
_symmetry.space_group_name_H-M   'P 1'
#
loop_
_entity.id
_entity.type
_entity.pdbx_description
1 polymer ?
#
loop_
_entity_poly.entity_id
_entity_poly.type
_entity_poly.pdbx_seq_one_letter_code
_entity_poly.pdbx_strand_id
1 'polypeptide(L)'
;MFAKHDVDFLHCEIPSCEGPECESGNAELDCNVRANKITVIVSVNNCKVRDENMVISGRITFVGECKEYNIPGTSVLLPHISVTFENTKIEIYQENQKIHEYEFSPKLSISSTMSASSQNDTINFSSSLNLSGDSREKDFKQNIEQKVKIDNFIGTFNSSLNENTAEFSFSFSGRYSVRTSPEWCGDGGFEVSTIEPLKFSSEQGNDVILCPTQGKLKINNSELSFVGNNVKISVDGQEKTLNCSEFLNSCPYPLKGPLQAISEE
;
A
#
# COMPACT_ATOMS: atom_id res chain seq x y z
N MET A 1 0.58 11.70 -7.72
CA MET A 1 0.99 12.72 -8.70
C MET A 1 2.35 13.35 -8.38
N PHE A 2 3.17 12.73 -7.53
CA PHE A 2 4.57 13.14 -7.37
C PHE A 2 5.39 12.26 -8.29
N ALA A 3 5.98 12.90 -9.30
CA ALA A 3 6.57 12.36 -10.52
C ALA A 3 5.55 11.87 -11.58
N LYS A 4 5.69 12.45 -12.77
CA LYS A 4 5.22 11.84 -14.03
C LYS A 4 6.18 10.70 -14.29
N HIS A 5 5.75 9.52 -13.91
CA HIS A 5 6.64 8.42 -13.67
C HIS A 5 6.11 7.28 -14.55
N ASP A 6 6.62 7.23 -15.79
CA ASP A 6 6.75 5.98 -16.53
C ASP A 6 7.74 5.10 -15.74
N VAL A 7 7.34 4.64 -14.55
CA VAL A 7 8.19 3.80 -13.71
C VAL A 7 7.96 2.38 -14.15
N ASP A 8 8.90 1.88 -14.95
CA ASP A 8 9.29 0.49 -14.77
C ASP A 8 9.80 0.37 -13.32
N PHE A 9 8.94 -0.02 -12.38
CA PHE A 9 9.27 -0.23 -10.95
C PHE A 9 10.39 -1.27 -10.72
N LEU A 10 10.89 -1.88 -11.79
CA LEU A 10 12.00 -2.83 -11.84
C LEU A 10 13.35 -2.16 -12.19
N HIS A 11 13.37 -0.89 -12.61
CA HIS A 11 14.59 -0.19 -12.98
C HIS A 11 15.11 0.66 -11.82
N CYS A 12 16.35 0.37 -11.43
CA CYS A 12 17.07 1.09 -10.39
C CYS A 12 17.70 2.37 -10.97
N GLU A 13 16.86 3.30 -11.43
CA GLU A 13 17.30 4.64 -11.82
C GLU A 13 17.06 5.61 -10.65
N ILE A 14 18.09 6.35 -10.28
CA ILE A 14 17.96 7.41 -9.28
C ILE A 14 17.38 8.63 -10.00
N PRO A 15 16.15 9.06 -9.68
CA PRO A 15 15.51 10.15 -10.40
C PRO A 15 16.25 11.47 -10.17
N SER A 16 16.16 12.36 -11.16
CA SER A 16 16.50 13.78 -10.97
C SER A 16 15.57 14.41 -9.95
N CYS A 17 16.10 15.37 -9.18
CA CYS A 17 15.32 16.11 -8.21
C CYS A 17 14.72 17.36 -8.86
N GLU A 18 13.45 17.29 -9.21
CA GLU A 18 12.64 18.45 -9.56
C GLU A 18 11.62 18.71 -8.46
N GLY A 19 11.56 19.96 -8.00
CA GLY A 19 10.61 20.39 -6.98
C GLY A 19 9.23 20.65 -7.58
N PRO A 20 8.15 20.57 -6.79
CA PRO A 20 6.84 20.91 -7.28
C PRO A 20 6.76 22.40 -7.62
N GLU A 21 6.20 22.73 -8.78
CA GLU A 21 5.86 24.10 -9.14
C GLU A 21 4.50 24.49 -8.54
N CYS A 22 4.50 25.49 -7.67
CA CYS A 22 3.27 26.04 -7.08
C CYS A 22 2.76 27.21 -7.92
N GLU A 23 1.49 27.17 -8.34
CA GLU A 23 0.80 28.33 -8.91
C GLU A 23 0.60 29.42 -7.85
N SER A 24 0.30 29.00 -6.62
CA SER A 24 0.24 29.84 -5.42
C SER A 24 0.70 29.06 -4.19
N GLY A 25 1.11 29.75 -3.14
CA GLY A 25 1.79 29.15 -1.99
C GLY A 25 3.29 28.96 -2.24
N ASN A 26 3.95 28.11 -1.46
CA ASN A 26 5.37 27.81 -1.63
C ASN A 26 5.71 26.35 -1.33
N ALA A 27 6.78 25.88 -1.97
CA ALA A 27 7.40 24.60 -1.70
C ALA A 27 8.92 24.76 -1.63
N GLU A 28 9.53 24.07 -0.68
CA GLU A 28 10.98 23.98 -0.50
C GLU A 28 11.42 22.54 -0.72
N LEU A 29 12.47 22.36 -1.51
CA LEU A 29 13.05 21.07 -1.87
C LEU A 29 14.48 20.99 -1.30
N ASP A 30 14.74 19.99 -0.47
CA ASP A 30 16.09 19.57 -0.09
C ASP A 30 16.34 18.18 -0.70
N CYS A 31 17.32 18.09 -1.58
CA CYS A 31 17.69 16.87 -2.28
C CYS A 31 19.15 16.54 -2.06
N ASN A 32 19.39 15.32 -1.60
CA ASN A 32 20.72 14.79 -1.34
C ASN A 32 20.88 13.44 -2.04
N VAL A 33 21.73 13.41 -3.06
CA VAL A 33 22.07 12.21 -3.83
C VAL A 33 23.48 11.76 -3.46
N ARG A 34 23.63 10.50 -3.04
CA ARG A 34 24.91 9.87 -2.68
C ARG A 34 25.00 8.47 -3.28
N ALA A 35 25.82 8.31 -4.31
CA ALA A 35 26.07 7.03 -4.97
C ALA A 35 24.77 6.29 -5.35
N ASN A 36 24.37 5.27 -4.58
CA ASN A 36 23.19 4.44 -4.78
C ASN A 36 21.95 4.88 -3.96
N LYS A 37 22.02 6.02 -3.25
CA LYS A 37 20.97 6.50 -2.36
C LYS A 37 20.56 7.93 -2.69
N ILE A 38 19.26 8.18 -2.64
CA ILE A 38 18.64 9.50 -2.77
C ILE A 38 17.78 9.78 -1.54
N THR A 39 17.83 11.00 -1.05
CA THR A 39 16.93 11.51 -0.02
C THR A 39 16.37 12.83 -0.51
N VAL A 40 15.05 12.91 -0.61
CA VAL A 40 14.30 14.09 -1.04
C VAL A 40 13.37 14.48 0.09
N ILE A 41 13.45 15.72 0.52
CA ILE A 41 12.56 16.31 1.51
C ILE A 41 11.85 17.47 0.82
N VAL A 42 10.53 17.40 0.78
CA VAL A 42 9.67 18.46 0.24
C VAL A 42 8.85 19.03 1.38
N SER A 43 9.02 20.32 1.66
CA SER A 43 8.18 21.05 2.61
C SER A 43 7.25 21.96 1.82
N VAL A 44 5.95 21.77 1.96
CA VAL A 44 4.93 22.42 1.16
C VAL A 44 4.01 23.21 2.08
N ASN A 45 3.70 24.45 1.73
CA ASN A 45 2.76 25.28 2.47
C ASN A 45 1.74 25.88 1.52
N ASN A 46 0.52 25.32 1.57
CA ASN A 46 -0.63 25.69 0.75
C ASN A 46 -0.29 25.82 -0.74
N CYS A 47 0.52 24.90 -1.25
CA CYS A 47 0.91 24.89 -2.65
C CYS A 47 -0.28 24.43 -3.49
N LYS A 48 -0.79 25.33 -4.33
CA LYS A 48 -1.72 24.98 -5.40
C LYS A 48 -0.92 24.46 -6.59
N VAL A 49 -1.17 23.22 -7.00
CA VAL A 49 -0.46 22.62 -8.13
C VAL A 49 -1.03 23.18 -9.43
N ARG A 50 -0.15 23.65 -10.33
CA ARG A 50 -0.56 24.21 -11.62
C ARG A 50 -1.30 23.16 -12.45
N ASP A 51 -2.41 23.56 -13.08
CA ASP A 51 -3.27 22.72 -13.93
C ASP A 51 -3.95 21.54 -13.20
N GLU A 52 -3.85 21.48 -11.87
CA GLU A 52 -4.53 20.51 -11.03
C GLU A 52 -5.44 21.22 -10.03
N ASN A 53 -6.63 20.68 -9.79
CA ASN A 53 -7.53 21.20 -8.77
C ASN A 53 -7.13 20.70 -7.37
N MET A 54 -5.86 20.85 -7.00
CA MET A 54 -5.30 20.29 -5.77
C MET A 54 -4.47 21.31 -4.98
N VAL A 55 -4.64 21.30 -3.66
CA VAL A 55 -3.83 22.08 -2.72
C VAL A 55 -3.16 21.13 -1.74
N ILE A 56 -1.84 21.26 -1.59
CA ILE A 56 -1.03 20.42 -0.70
C ILE A 56 -0.35 21.27 0.37
N SER A 57 -0.28 20.75 1.59
CA SER A 57 0.50 21.29 2.70
C SER A 57 1.16 20.19 3.50
N GLY A 58 2.26 20.48 4.19
CA GLY A 58 2.97 19.56 5.09
C GLY A 58 4.34 19.18 4.57
N ARG A 59 4.93 18.13 5.16
CA ARG A 59 6.29 17.69 4.85
C ARG A 59 6.28 16.26 4.33
N ILE A 60 6.93 16.03 3.20
CA ILE A 60 7.06 14.71 2.56
C ILE A 60 8.55 14.39 2.48
N THR A 61 8.94 13.24 3.03
CA THR A 61 10.30 12.71 2.92
C THR A 61 10.28 11.44 2.10
N PHE A 62 11.00 11.43 0.98
CA PHE A 62 11.26 10.27 0.16
C PHE A 62 12.72 9.82 0.35
N VAL A 63 12.93 8.54 0.56
CA VAL A 63 14.25 7.91 0.60
C VAL A 63 14.23 6.74 -0.37
N GLY A 64 15.12 6.75 -1.35
CA GLY A 64 15.33 5.64 -2.26
C GLY A 64 16.77 5.15 -2.13
N GLU A 65 16.97 3.83 -2.14
CA GLU A 65 18.29 3.20 -2.17
C GLU A 65 18.25 2.00 -3.10
N CYS A 66 19.24 1.85 -3.97
CA CYS A 66 19.41 0.67 -4.80
C CYS A 66 20.43 -0.27 -4.17
N LYS A 67 20.02 -1.51 -3.92
CA LYS A 67 20.92 -2.55 -3.39
C LYS A 67 21.19 -3.61 -4.43
N GLU A 68 22.46 -4.01 -4.49
CA GLU A 68 22.94 -5.04 -5.38
C GLU A 68 22.82 -6.42 -4.73
N TYR A 69 22.22 -7.37 -5.46
CA TYR A 69 22.03 -8.76 -5.06
C TYR A 69 22.70 -9.66 -6.08
N ASN A 70 23.71 -10.40 -5.64
CA ASN A 70 24.43 -11.36 -6.48
C ASN A 70 23.66 -12.68 -6.56
N ILE A 71 23.32 -13.10 -7.78
CA ILE A 71 22.71 -14.40 -8.07
C ILE A 71 23.55 -15.15 -9.14
N PRO A 72 23.41 -16.47 -9.31
CA PRO A 72 24.19 -17.20 -10.29
C PRO A 72 24.05 -16.61 -11.70
N GLY A 73 25.18 -16.23 -12.31
CA GLY A 73 25.25 -15.73 -13.67
C GLY A 73 24.85 -14.26 -13.87
N THR A 74 24.39 -13.53 -12.84
CA THR A 74 24.06 -12.10 -12.96
C THR A 74 24.05 -11.37 -11.61
N SER A 75 24.00 -10.05 -11.66
CA SER A 75 23.74 -9.18 -10.51
C SER A 75 22.45 -8.40 -10.75
N VAL A 76 21.61 -8.27 -9.73
CA VAL A 76 20.33 -7.56 -9.82
C VAL A 76 20.34 -6.40 -8.84
N LEU A 77 20.00 -5.21 -9.33
CA LEU A 77 19.77 -4.03 -8.50
C LEU A 77 18.30 -3.95 -8.14
N LEU A 78 18.00 -3.94 -6.84
CA LEU A 78 16.63 -3.88 -6.33
C LEU A 78 16.40 -2.64 -5.46
N PRO A 79 15.24 -1.97 -5.60
CA PRO A 79 14.95 -0.74 -4.88
C PRO A 79 14.50 -0.99 -3.44
N HIS A 80 14.96 -0.12 -2.55
CA HIS A 80 14.53 0.04 -1.17
C HIS A 80 13.99 1.46 -1.06
N ILE A 81 12.66 1.60 -0.95
CA ILE A 81 11.99 2.90 -0.96
C ILE A 81 11.28 3.15 0.36
N SER A 82 11.27 4.39 0.81
CA SER A 82 10.51 4.84 1.97
C SER A 82 9.94 6.21 1.69
N VAL A 83 8.66 6.38 2.01
CA VAL A 83 7.93 7.64 1.92
C VAL A 83 7.34 7.93 3.28
N THR A 84 7.54 9.13 3.76
CA THR A 84 7.00 9.61 5.03
C THR A 84 6.30 10.94 4.82
N PHE A 85 5.03 10.99 5.21
CA PHE A 85 4.20 12.18 5.27
C PHE A 85 4.15 12.66 6.71
N GLU A 86 4.40 13.93 6.97
CA GLU A 86 4.39 14.54 8.29
C GLU A 86 3.52 15.78 8.26
N ASN A 87 2.43 15.74 9.03
CA ASN A 87 1.39 16.77 9.04
C ASN A 87 0.95 17.17 7.62
N THR A 88 0.80 16.17 6.74
CA THR A 88 0.48 16.39 5.34
C THR A 88 -1.01 16.46 5.13
N LYS A 89 -1.47 17.48 4.41
CA LYS A 89 -2.85 17.67 4.00
C LYS A 89 -2.93 17.83 2.49
N ILE A 90 -3.85 17.11 1.87
CA ILE A 90 -4.15 17.18 0.44
C ILE A 90 -5.63 17.50 0.30
N GLU A 91 -5.97 18.57 -0.40
CA GLU A 91 -7.34 18.97 -0.69
C GLU A 91 -7.56 18.92 -2.20
N ILE A 92 -8.65 18.29 -2.63
CA ILE A 92 -9.04 18.20 -4.04
C ILE A 92 -10.32 19.00 -4.24
N TYR A 93 -10.35 19.80 -5.31
CA TYR A 93 -11.43 20.69 -5.67
C TYR A 93 -12.07 20.30 -7.01
N GLN A 94 -13.34 20.62 -7.20
CA GLN A 94 -14.03 20.59 -8.47
C GLN A 94 -14.97 21.80 -8.52
N GLU A 95 -14.92 22.59 -9.60
CA GLU A 95 -15.73 23.81 -9.75
C GLU A 95 -15.61 24.77 -8.54
N ASN A 96 -14.41 24.91 -7.99
CA ASN A 96 -14.10 25.66 -6.75
C ASN A 96 -14.73 25.14 -5.45
N GLN A 97 -15.32 23.95 -5.46
CA GLN A 97 -15.80 23.28 -4.27
C GLN A 97 -14.82 22.19 -3.84
N LYS A 98 -14.51 22.11 -2.55
CA LYS A 98 -13.68 21.02 -2.02
C LYS A 98 -14.49 19.72 -2.03
N ILE A 99 -13.99 18.71 -2.73
CA ILE A 99 -14.64 17.40 -2.88
C ILE A 99 -13.98 16.30 -2.06
N HIS A 100 -12.65 16.38 -1.86
CA HIS A 100 -11.92 15.45 -1.00
C HIS A 100 -10.90 16.17 -0.12
N GLU A 101 -10.63 15.59 1.04
CA GLU A 101 -9.55 15.99 1.94
C GLU A 101 -8.87 14.75 2.51
N TYR A 102 -7.56 14.65 2.34
CA TYR A 102 -6.70 13.64 2.94
C TYR A 102 -5.76 14.32 3.94
N GLU A 103 -5.64 13.76 5.13
CA GLU A 103 -4.79 14.25 6.20
C GLU A 103 -3.96 13.10 6.77
N PHE A 104 -2.65 13.30 6.88
CA PHE A 104 -1.68 12.35 7.43
C PHE A 104 -1.00 13.02 8.63
N SER A 105 -1.49 12.73 9.84
CA SER A 105 -1.12 13.47 11.04
C SER A 105 -1.11 12.58 12.29
N PRO A 106 -0.04 12.60 13.12
CA PRO A 106 1.14 13.44 12.97
C PRO A 106 2.08 12.96 11.85
N LYS A 107 1.96 11.68 11.47
CA LYS A 107 2.86 11.02 10.53
C LYS A 107 2.22 9.79 9.90
N LEU A 108 2.49 9.56 8.61
CA LEU A 108 2.28 8.30 7.91
C LEU A 108 3.60 7.90 7.24
N SER A 109 4.06 6.66 7.46
CA SER A 109 5.27 6.09 6.88
C SER A 109 4.94 4.82 6.11
N ILE A 110 5.46 4.73 4.91
CA ILE A 110 5.36 3.61 3.98
C ILE A 110 6.79 3.26 3.57
N SER A 111 7.23 2.03 3.78
CA SER A 111 8.52 1.58 3.24
C SER A 111 8.38 0.24 2.57
N SER A 112 9.02 0.09 1.42
CA SER A 112 9.09 -1.15 0.66
C SER A 112 10.56 -1.53 0.46
N THR A 113 10.88 -2.79 0.73
CA THR A 113 12.22 -3.34 0.51
C THR A 113 12.13 -4.59 -0.32
N MET A 114 12.90 -4.65 -1.40
CA MET A 114 13.01 -5.83 -2.25
C MET A 114 14.35 -6.52 -2.05
N SER A 115 14.36 -7.84 -2.17
CA SER A 115 15.56 -8.66 -2.09
C SER A 115 15.45 -9.86 -3.01
N ALA A 116 16.60 -10.35 -3.45
CA ALA A 116 16.73 -11.56 -4.24
C ALA A 116 17.80 -12.48 -3.64
N SER A 117 17.60 -13.77 -3.78
CA SER A 117 18.59 -14.80 -3.46
C SER A 117 18.44 -15.99 -4.41
N SER A 118 19.45 -16.86 -4.43
CA SER A 118 19.38 -18.10 -5.21
C SER A 118 19.87 -19.27 -4.37
N GLN A 119 19.18 -20.40 -4.49
CA GLN A 119 19.51 -21.66 -3.83
C GLN A 119 19.06 -22.82 -4.73
N ASN A 120 19.95 -23.76 -5.04
CA ASN A 120 19.65 -24.98 -5.82
C ASN A 120 18.85 -24.70 -7.11
N ASP A 121 19.38 -23.84 -7.99
CA ASP A 121 18.75 -23.44 -9.26
C ASP A 121 17.38 -22.77 -9.13
N THR A 122 16.97 -22.40 -7.91
CA THR A 122 15.76 -21.62 -7.63
C THR A 122 16.17 -20.19 -7.32
N ILE A 123 15.49 -19.22 -7.93
CA ILE A 123 15.63 -17.79 -7.63
C ILE A 123 14.46 -17.39 -6.73
N ASN A 124 14.77 -16.82 -5.57
CA ASN A 124 13.79 -16.33 -4.61
C ASN A 124 13.79 -14.80 -4.63
N PHE A 125 12.62 -14.20 -4.79
CA PHE A 125 12.39 -12.78 -4.59
C PHE A 125 11.54 -12.59 -3.34
N SER A 126 11.89 -11.60 -2.53
CA SER A 126 11.10 -11.20 -1.38
C SER A 126 10.92 -9.69 -1.39
N SER A 127 9.67 -9.26 -1.27
CA SER A 127 9.30 -7.86 -1.10
C SER A 127 8.61 -7.70 0.24
N SER A 128 9.09 -6.79 1.07
CA SER A 128 8.45 -6.44 2.34
C SER A 128 7.93 -5.02 2.29
N LEU A 129 6.68 -4.85 2.71
CA LEU A 129 6.00 -3.57 2.86
C LEU A 129 5.79 -3.31 4.35
N ASN A 130 6.18 -2.14 4.84
CA ASN A 130 5.90 -1.70 6.21
C ASN A 130 5.11 -0.39 6.17
N LEU A 131 4.00 -0.35 6.90
CA LEU A 131 3.07 0.76 7.00
C LEU A 131 2.88 1.11 8.47
N SER A 132 2.97 2.39 8.79
CA SER A 132 2.64 2.90 10.13
C SER A 132 2.20 4.34 10.08
N GLY A 133 1.28 4.72 10.96
CA GLY A 133 0.79 6.08 11.09
C GLY A 133 -0.71 6.21 10.94
N ASP A 134 -1.13 7.46 10.92
CA ASP A 134 -2.53 7.83 11.00
C ASP A 134 -2.93 8.58 9.73
N SER A 135 -4.09 8.24 9.19
CA SER A 135 -4.70 8.96 8.08
C SER A 135 -6.16 9.28 8.36
N ARG A 136 -6.63 10.35 7.74
CA ARG A 136 -8.02 10.74 7.71
C ARG A 136 -8.38 11.12 6.30
N GLU A 137 -9.49 10.61 5.83
CA GLU A 137 -10.07 10.90 4.53
C GLU A 137 -11.47 11.47 4.72
N LYS A 138 -11.82 12.48 3.93
CA LYS A 138 -13.18 12.98 3.80
C LYS A 138 -13.57 13.03 2.34
N ASP A 139 -14.72 12.45 2.05
CA ASP A 139 -15.46 12.64 0.81
C ASP A 139 -16.66 13.55 1.11
N PHE A 140 -16.61 14.78 0.59
CA PHE A 140 -17.66 15.77 0.81
C PHE A 140 -18.88 15.53 -0.09
N LYS A 141 -18.72 14.83 -1.23
CA LYS A 141 -19.84 14.48 -2.11
C LYS A 141 -20.72 13.41 -1.48
N GLN A 142 -20.09 12.40 -0.88
CA GLN A 142 -20.77 11.29 -0.23
C GLN A 142 -21.06 11.55 1.26
N ASN A 143 -20.53 12.63 1.82
CA ASN A 143 -20.59 12.95 3.26
C ASN A 143 -20.06 11.79 4.12
N ILE A 144 -18.91 11.24 3.70
CA ILE A 144 -18.21 10.15 4.40
C ILE A 144 -16.90 10.69 4.97
N GLU A 145 -16.65 10.43 6.24
CA GLU A 145 -15.32 10.60 6.85
C GLU A 145 -14.79 9.23 7.26
N GLN A 146 -13.52 8.95 6.98
CA GLN A 146 -12.82 7.76 7.42
C GLN A 146 -11.55 8.15 8.17
N LYS A 147 -11.30 7.48 9.30
CA LYS A 147 -10.03 7.56 10.03
C LYS A 147 -9.40 6.18 10.03
N VAL A 148 -8.15 6.11 9.61
CA VAL A 148 -7.35 4.89 9.66
C VAL A 148 -6.16 5.14 10.56
N LYS A 149 -5.89 4.18 11.44
CA LYS A 149 -4.66 4.13 12.22
C LYS A 149 -3.98 2.80 11.95
N ILE A 150 -2.70 2.84 11.62
CA ILE A 150 -1.89 1.68 11.29
C ILE A 150 -0.70 1.66 12.25
N ASP A 151 -0.52 0.55 12.96
CA ASP A 151 0.57 0.35 13.90
C ASP A 151 1.40 -0.87 13.46
N ASN A 152 2.58 -0.57 12.93
CA ASN A 152 3.59 -1.54 12.50
C ASN A 152 3.03 -2.67 11.63
N PHE A 153 2.27 -2.31 10.59
CA PHE A 153 1.74 -3.29 9.66
C PHE A 153 2.82 -3.70 8.66
N ILE A 154 3.19 -4.96 8.67
CA ILE A 154 4.24 -5.54 7.84
C ILE A 154 3.61 -6.57 6.93
N GLY A 155 3.73 -6.40 5.62
CA GLY A 155 3.45 -7.40 4.60
C GLY A 155 4.75 -7.93 4.02
N THR A 156 4.79 -9.22 3.67
CA THR A 156 5.90 -9.88 3.00
C THR A 156 5.35 -10.73 1.88
N PHE A 157 5.73 -10.40 0.66
CA PHE A 157 5.47 -11.17 -0.54
C PHE A 157 6.73 -11.94 -0.90
N ASN A 158 6.64 -13.27 -0.99
CA ASN A 158 7.73 -14.13 -1.43
C ASN A 158 7.33 -14.82 -2.73
N SER A 159 8.24 -14.78 -3.69
CA SER A 159 8.12 -15.49 -4.96
C SER A 159 9.32 -16.42 -5.11
N SER A 160 9.07 -17.65 -5.50
CA SER A 160 10.10 -18.61 -5.86
C SER A 160 9.91 -19.02 -7.31
N LEU A 161 10.96 -18.86 -8.12
CA LEU A 161 10.98 -19.15 -9.55
C LEU A 161 12.01 -20.25 -9.83
N ASN A 162 11.57 -21.33 -10.46
CA ASN A 162 12.42 -22.35 -11.06
C ASN A 162 12.00 -22.58 -12.52
N GLU A 163 12.69 -23.46 -13.26
CA GLU A 163 12.44 -23.69 -14.69
C GLU A 163 10.98 -24.05 -15.06
N ASN A 164 10.19 -24.57 -14.12
CA ASN A 164 8.87 -25.15 -14.39
C ASN A 164 7.73 -24.55 -13.57
N THR A 165 8.01 -23.76 -12.53
CA THR A 165 7.00 -23.29 -11.57
C THR A 165 7.33 -21.91 -11.01
N ALA A 166 6.28 -21.10 -10.81
CA ALA A 166 6.30 -19.88 -10.03
C ALA A 166 5.37 -20.06 -8.83
N GLU A 167 5.91 -20.00 -7.62
CA GLU A 167 5.12 -20.03 -6.39
C GLU A 167 5.10 -18.64 -5.75
N PHE A 168 3.90 -18.18 -5.39
CA PHE A 168 3.71 -16.90 -4.71
C PHE A 168 3.09 -17.12 -3.35
N SER A 169 3.66 -16.49 -2.33
CA SER A 169 3.12 -16.48 -0.98
C SER A 169 3.11 -15.08 -0.38
N PHE A 170 2.10 -14.79 0.43
CA PHE A 170 1.96 -13.54 1.14
C PHE A 170 1.77 -13.81 2.62
N SER A 171 2.48 -13.06 3.45
CA SER A 171 2.32 -13.08 4.90
C SER A 171 2.26 -11.65 5.40
N PHE A 172 1.43 -11.38 6.39
CA PHE A 172 1.31 -10.06 6.97
C PHE A 172 0.95 -10.10 8.44
N SER A 173 1.33 -9.05 9.15
CA SER A 173 1.01 -8.90 10.57
C SER A 173 1.02 -7.43 10.96
N GLY A 174 0.25 -7.08 11.97
CA GLY A 174 0.24 -5.75 12.55
C GLY A 174 -1.13 -5.39 13.08
N ARG A 175 -1.29 -4.12 13.42
CA ARG A 175 -2.55 -3.60 13.94
C ARG A 175 -3.05 -2.48 13.06
N TYR A 176 -4.34 -2.47 12.77
CA TYR A 176 -4.98 -1.30 12.18
C TYR A 176 -6.34 -1.07 12.79
N SER A 177 -6.83 0.17 12.73
CA SER A 177 -8.22 0.48 13.07
C SER A 177 -8.83 1.37 12.03
N VAL A 178 -10.08 1.10 11.68
CA VAL A 178 -10.89 1.91 10.78
C VAL A 178 -12.08 2.43 11.56
N ARG A 179 -12.40 3.70 11.36
CA ARG A 179 -13.63 4.31 11.84
C ARG A 179 -14.21 5.20 10.76
N THR A 180 -15.44 4.92 10.34
CA THR A 180 -16.15 5.75 9.38
C THR A 180 -17.26 6.57 10.04
N SER A 181 -17.72 7.60 9.33
CA SER A 181 -18.92 8.38 9.65
C SER A 181 -19.63 8.68 8.33
N PRO A 182 -20.81 8.08 8.07
CA PRO A 182 -21.55 7.13 8.91
C PRO A 182 -20.80 5.82 9.17
N GLU A 183 -21.16 5.11 10.25
CA GLU A 183 -20.52 3.85 10.64
C GLU A 183 -20.71 2.76 9.58
N TRP A 184 -19.65 2.00 9.33
CA TRP A 184 -19.60 0.91 8.36
C TRP A 184 -19.37 -0.44 9.06
N CYS A 185 -19.81 -1.55 8.45
CA CYS A 185 -19.70 -2.88 9.06
C CYS A 185 -18.26 -3.35 9.33
N GLY A 186 -17.26 -2.74 8.69
CA GLY A 186 -15.85 -3.02 8.91
C GLY A 186 -15.16 -2.04 9.86
N ASP A 187 -15.91 -1.16 10.53
CA ASP A 187 -15.36 -0.32 11.59
C ASP A 187 -14.91 -1.16 12.77
N GLY A 188 -13.74 -0.83 13.33
CA GLY A 188 -13.17 -1.56 14.43
C GLY A 188 -11.65 -1.49 14.49
N GLY A 189 -11.09 -2.10 15.54
CA GLY A 189 -9.67 -2.38 15.68
C GLY A 189 -9.37 -3.83 15.35
N PHE A 190 -8.33 -4.05 14.57
CA PHE A 190 -7.93 -5.35 14.06
C PHE A 190 -6.45 -5.58 14.33
N GLU A 191 -6.15 -6.60 15.12
CA GLU A 191 -4.82 -7.20 15.22
C GLU A 191 -4.78 -8.41 14.30
N VAL A 192 -3.94 -8.35 13.27
CA VAL A 192 -3.85 -9.40 12.26
C VAL A 192 -2.48 -10.04 12.28
N SER A 193 -2.44 -11.35 12.07
CA SER A 193 -1.20 -12.09 11.84
C SER A 193 -1.45 -13.30 10.96
N THR A 194 -0.60 -13.51 9.96
CA THR A 194 -0.57 -14.75 9.19
C THR A 194 0.00 -15.89 10.04
N ILE A 195 -0.78 -16.97 10.18
CA ILE A 195 -0.37 -18.23 10.83
C ILE A 195 0.32 -19.12 9.80
N GLU A 196 -0.30 -19.27 8.62
CA GLU A 196 0.25 -20.00 7.46
C GLU A 196 0.22 -19.06 6.24
N PRO A 197 1.33 -18.92 5.49
CA PRO A 197 1.39 -18.02 4.34
C PRO A 197 0.23 -18.23 3.36
N LEU A 198 -0.37 -17.12 2.92
CA LEU A 198 -1.41 -17.13 1.90
C LEU A 198 -0.78 -17.47 0.55
N LYS A 199 -1.22 -18.54 -0.08
CA LYS A 199 -0.76 -18.97 -1.41
C LYS A 199 -1.80 -18.61 -2.45
N PHE A 200 -1.33 -18.23 -3.63
CA PHE A 200 -2.18 -17.90 -4.79
C PHE A 200 -1.79 -18.78 -5.97
N SER A 201 -2.76 -19.21 -6.77
CA SER A 201 -2.48 -19.98 -8.00
C SER A 201 -2.57 -19.08 -9.23
N SER A 202 -1.64 -19.28 -10.18
CA SER A 202 -1.59 -18.58 -11.46
C SER A 202 -2.69 -18.99 -12.45
N GLU A 203 -3.50 -20.01 -12.11
CA GLU A 203 -4.61 -20.51 -12.93
C GLU A 203 -5.91 -19.70 -12.73
N GLN A 204 -5.92 -18.73 -11.82
CA GLN A 204 -7.03 -17.80 -11.67
C GLN A 204 -6.98 -16.80 -12.84
N GLY A 205 -7.81 -17.01 -13.86
CA GLY A 205 -7.85 -16.17 -15.07
C GLY A 205 -8.06 -14.68 -14.81
N ASN A 206 -7.79 -13.86 -15.83
CA ASN A 206 -7.71 -12.39 -15.75
C ASN A 206 -8.96 -11.64 -15.22
N ASP A 207 -10.10 -12.31 -15.06
CA ASP A 207 -11.37 -11.73 -14.55
C ASP A 207 -11.81 -12.27 -13.18
N VAL A 208 -10.95 -13.03 -12.47
CA VAL A 208 -11.34 -13.71 -11.23
C VAL A 208 -10.87 -12.93 -10.00
N ILE A 209 -11.81 -12.71 -9.09
CA ILE A 209 -11.60 -12.22 -7.73
C ILE A 209 -10.46 -13.03 -7.06
N LEU A 210 -9.32 -12.37 -6.78
CA LEU A 210 -8.12 -12.99 -6.21
C LEU A 210 -8.38 -13.51 -4.79
N CYS A 211 -8.53 -14.82 -4.67
CA CYS A 211 -8.66 -15.50 -3.40
C CYS A 211 -7.45 -16.39 -3.11
N PRO A 212 -6.91 -16.40 -1.88
CA PRO A 212 -5.89 -17.37 -1.51
C PRO A 212 -6.43 -18.80 -1.67
N THR A 213 -5.67 -19.67 -2.32
CA THR A 213 -6.00 -21.09 -2.45
C THR A 213 -5.64 -21.89 -1.19
N GLN A 214 -4.70 -21.37 -0.40
CA GLN A 214 -4.28 -21.93 0.87
C GLN A 214 -3.79 -20.82 1.80
N GLY A 215 -3.89 -21.04 3.11
CA GLY A 215 -3.23 -20.23 4.14
C GLY A 215 -4.13 -20.00 5.33
N LYS A 216 -3.60 -19.37 6.38
CA LYS A 216 -4.33 -19.11 7.61
C LYS A 216 -3.99 -17.75 8.20
N LEU A 217 -5.01 -17.05 8.64
CA LEU A 217 -4.91 -15.75 9.29
C LEU A 217 -5.56 -15.81 10.67
N LYS A 218 -4.97 -15.10 11.62
CA LYS A 218 -5.62 -14.72 12.87
C LYS A 218 -5.99 -13.25 12.79
N ILE A 219 -7.24 -12.93 13.11
CA ILE A 219 -7.74 -11.56 13.21
C ILE A 219 -8.40 -11.45 14.57
N ASN A 220 -7.81 -10.71 15.50
CA ASN A 220 -8.24 -10.64 16.90
C ASN A 220 -8.39 -12.05 17.53
N ASN A 221 -9.62 -12.43 17.93
CA ASN A 221 -10.00 -13.73 18.48
C ASN A 221 -10.49 -14.73 17.39
N SER A 222 -10.44 -14.34 16.12
CA SER A 222 -10.94 -15.11 14.99
C SER A 222 -9.81 -15.77 14.20
N GLU A 223 -10.07 -16.94 13.63
CA GLU A 223 -9.18 -17.62 12.70
C GLU A 223 -9.87 -17.81 11.34
N LEU A 224 -9.18 -17.44 10.27
CA LEU A 224 -9.60 -17.66 8.89
C LEU A 224 -8.66 -18.67 8.24
N SER A 225 -9.21 -19.77 7.72
CA SER A 225 -8.48 -20.80 6.97
C SER A 225 -8.96 -20.86 5.53
N PHE A 226 -8.03 -20.70 4.60
CA PHE A 226 -8.28 -20.78 3.16
C PHE A 226 -7.97 -22.19 2.66
N VAL A 227 -8.95 -22.83 2.01
CA VAL A 227 -8.83 -24.18 1.45
C VAL A 227 -9.55 -24.23 0.10
N GLY A 228 -8.78 -24.10 -0.99
CA GLY A 228 -9.32 -23.98 -2.34
C GLY A 228 -10.13 -22.69 -2.49
N ASN A 229 -11.41 -22.81 -2.86
CA ASN A 229 -12.33 -21.67 -2.98
C ASN A 229 -13.15 -21.40 -1.71
N ASN A 230 -12.85 -22.08 -0.60
CA ASN A 230 -13.59 -21.95 0.65
C ASN A 230 -12.76 -21.21 1.70
N VAL A 231 -13.44 -20.36 2.45
CA VAL A 231 -12.92 -19.64 3.62
C VAL A 231 -13.67 -20.14 4.84
N LYS A 232 -12.95 -20.86 5.70
CA LYS A 232 -13.47 -21.31 6.99
C LYS A 232 -13.14 -20.24 8.04
N ILE A 233 -14.17 -19.70 8.67
CA ILE A 233 -14.09 -18.65 9.68
C ILE A 233 -14.44 -19.29 11.02
N SER A 234 -13.57 -19.15 12.01
CA SER A 234 -13.80 -19.60 13.39
C SER A 234 -13.73 -18.41 14.34
N VAL A 235 -14.75 -18.23 15.18
CA VAL A 235 -14.83 -17.15 16.18
C VAL A 235 -15.35 -17.76 17.48
N ASP A 236 -14.57 -17.69 18.55
CA ASP A 236 -14.96 -18.16 19.89
C ASP A 236 -15.57 -19.59 19.91
N GLY A 237 -15.06 -20.48 19.06
CA GLY A 237 -15.51 -21.87 18.94
C GLY A 237 -16.74 -22.10 18.03
N GLN A 238 -17.30 -21.05 17.44
CA GLN A 238 -18.28 -21.17 16.36
C GLN A 238 -17.57 -21.15 15.01
N GLU A 239 -17.99 -22.02 14.09
CA GLU A 239 -17.40 -22.12 12.75
C GLU A 239 -18.44 -21.87 11.66
N LYS A 240 -18.03 -21.14 10.62
CA LYS A 240 -18.80 -20.93 9.41
C LYS A 240 -17.88 -21.08 8.20
N THR A 241 -18.33 -21.76 7.17
CA THR A 241 -17.63 -21.84 5.89
C THR A 241 -18.38 -21.03 4.86
N LEU A 242 -17.67 -20.13 4.18
CA LEU A 242 -18.17 -19.36 3.04
C LEU A 242 -17.35 -19.74 1.81
N ASN A 243 -17.93 -19.65 0.62
CA ASN A 243 -17.10 -19.59 -0.57
C ASN A 243 -16.44 -18.20 -0.68
N CYS A 244 -15.40 -18.07 -1.49
CA CYS A 244 -14.64 -16.83 -1.50
C CYS A 244 -15.41 -15.61 -2.00
N SER A 245 -16.32 -15.80 -2.96
CA SER A 245 -17.19 -14.72 -3.44
C SER A 245 -18.12 -14.23 -2.34
N GLU A 246 -18.73 -15.14 -1.57
CA GLU A 246 -19.57 -14.79 -0.42
C GLU A 246 -18.77 -14.06 0.66
N PHE A 247 -17.55 -14.54 0.95
CA PHE A 247 -16.67 -13.92 1.93
C PHE A 247 -16.35 -12.47 1.56
N LEU A 248 -15.92 -12.23 0.31
CA LEU A 248 -15.51 -10.88 -0.15
C LEU A 248 -16.70 -9.92 -0.28
N ASN A 249 -17.91 -10.44 -0.49
CA ASN A 249 -19.14 -9.66 -0.53
C ASN A 249 -19.82 -9.49 0.84
N SER A 250 -19.26 -10.06 1.93
CA SER A 250 -19.91 -10.06 3.24
C SER A 250 -19.99 -8.67 3.89
N CYS A 251 -19.02 -7.79 3.62
CA CYS A 251 -19.00 -6.42 4.12
C CYS A 251 -18.33 -5.54 3.05
N PRO A 252 -19.10 -5.04 2.06
CA PRO A 252 -18.55 -4.24 0.96
C PRO A 252 -18.07 -2.90 1.48
N TYR A 253 -16.85 -2.51 1.08
CA TYR A 253 -16.23 -1.25 1.50
C TYR A 253 -17.01 -0.04 0.94
N PRO A 254 -17.27 1.01 1.75
CA PRO A 254 -18.23 2.07 1.40
C PRO A 254 -17.61 3.14 0.49
N LEU A 255 -16.28 3.26 0.43
CA LEU A 255 -15.58 4.24 -0.38
C LEU A 255 -15.04 3.59 -1.66
N LYS A 256 -15.32 4.19 -2.81
CA LYS A 256 -14.53 3.91 -4.02
C LYS A 256 -13.15 4.53 -3.82
N GLY A 257 -12.08 3.77 -4.02
CA GLY A 257 -10.71 4.28 -3.79
C GLY A 257 -10.40 5.51 -4.66
N PRO A 258 -9.42 6.36 -4.27
CA PRO A 258 -9.08 7.60 -4.97
C PRO A 258 -8.85 7.42 -6.48
N LEU A 259 -8.30 6.29 -6.91
CA LEU A 259 -8.08 5.99 -8.32
C LEU A 259 -9.37 5.66 -9.09
N GLN A 260 -10.39 5.08 -8.43
CA GLN A 260 -11.70 4.82 -9.03
C GLN A 260 -12.56 6.09 -9.10
N ALA A 261 -12.40 7.01 -8.14
CA ALA A 261 -13.09 8.30 -8.16
C ALA A 261 -12.64 9.20 -9.31
N ILE A 262 -11.40 9.02 -9.80
CA ILE A 262 -10.83 9.77 -10.94
C ILE A 262 -11.22 9.13 -12.29
N SER A 263 -11.48 7.83 -12.34
CA SER A 263 -11.76 7.11 -13.60
C SER A 263 -13.22 7.15 -14.06
N GLU A 264 -14.14 7.69 -13.25
CA GLU A 264 -15.58 7.82 -13.60
C GLU A 264 -15.95 9.23 -14.11
N GLU A 265 -14.97 10.01 -14.61
CA GLU A 265 -15.22 11.21 -15.45
C GLU A 265 -15.49 10.87 -16.92
#